data_AF-A0A849JVU4-F1
#
_entry.id   AF-A0A849JVU4-F1
#
_cell.length_a   1.000
_cell.length_b   1.000
_cell.length_c   1.000
_cell.angle_alpha   90.00
_cell.angle_beta   90.00
_cell.angle_gamma   90.00
#
_symmetry.space_group_name_H-M   'P 1'
#
loop_
_entity.id
_entity.type
_entity.pdbx_description
1 polymer ?
#
loop_
_entity_poly.entity_id
_entity_poly.type
_entity_poly.pdbx_seq_one_letter_code
_entity_poly.pdbx_strand_id
1 'polypeptide(L)'
;MVRAVVFDVGETLIDETRIFSRWADRLDVPRGTFLGLVGACAAADRPLVEAFELVRPGLDLSAEMARWAAEDPTGLRENFDADDLYDDVRPALSALRDAGLAVVVAGNQPPQARAALEAMDLPVDAIRTSDEWGVEKPAPAFFDRVAELAGHAASDIAYVGDRLDNDVLPAADAGMRPVLVRRGPWGYWHATRPEAARVDVVDSLAELVGLLTR
;
A
#
# COMPACT_ATOMS: atom_id res chain seq x y z
N MET A 1 7.54 4.85 22.80
CA MET A 1 6.56 3.74 22.91
C MET A 1 5.54 4.03 21.82
N VAL A 2 5.18 3.07 20.98
CA VAL A 2 4.30 3.38 19.84
C VAL A 2 2.94 3.86 20.35
N ARG A 3 2.43 4.94 19.76
CA ARG A 3 1.15 5.58 20.06
C ARG A 3 0.22 5.61 18.86
N ALA A 4 0.77 5.56 17.64
CA ALA A 4 0.01 5.46 16.41
C ALA A 4 0.62 4.46 15.44
N VAL A 5 -0.25 3.86 14.63
CA VAL A 5 0.11 2.96 13.54
C VAL A 5 -0.47 3.52 12.25
N VAL A 6 0.40 3.71 11.26
CA VAL A 6 0.05 4.25 9.95
C VAL A 6 0.24 3.15 8.93
N PHE A 7 -0.77 2.95 8.09
CA PHE A 7 -0.79 1.90 7.08
C PHE A 7 -0.70 2.52 5.68
N ASP A 8 0.14 1.93 4.84
CA ASP A 8 -0.02 2.05 3.39
C ASP A 8 -1.30 1.33 2.90
N VAL A 9 -1.62 1.43 1.62
CA VAL A 9 -2.87 0.94 1.02
C VAL A 9 -2.64 -0.31 0.16
N GLY A 10 -1.97 -0.16 -0.99
CA GLY A 10 -1.73 -1.25 -1.94
C GLY A 10 -0.84 -2.32 -1.33
N GLU A 11 -1.25 -3.59 -1.46
CA GLU A 11 -0.59 -4.75 -0.88
C GLU A 11 -0.32 -4.66 0.65
N THR A 12 -0.90 -3.67 1.33
CA THR A 12 -0.86 -3.54 2.79
C THR A 12 -2.25 -3.74 3.37
N LEU A 13 -3.26 -3.05 2.86
CA LEU A 13 -4.68 -3.27 3.19
C LEU A 13 -5.43 -3.94 2.04
N ILE A 14 -5.07 -3.60 0.80
CA ILE A 14 -5.74 -4.03 -0.42
C ILE A 14 -4.91 -5.11 -1.13
N ASP A 15 -5.49 -6.27 -1.39
CA ASP A 15 -4.97 -7.28 -2.31
C ASP A 15 -5.21 -6.80 -3.76
N GLU A 16 -4.13 -6.45 -4.45
CA GLU A 16 -4.22 -5.88 -5.80
C GLU A 16 -4.40 -6.96 -6.88
N THR A 17 -4.53 -8.24 -6.51
CA THR A 17 -4.74 -9.37 -7.44
C THR A 17 -5.92 -9.11 -8.38
N ARG A 18 -7.05 -8.59 -7.86
CA ARG A 18 -8.23 -8.27 -8.69
C ARG A 18 -7.97 -7.08 -9.62
N ILE A 19 -7.21 -6.07 -9.18
CA ILE A 19 -6.80 -4.93 -10.02
C ILE A 19 -5.96 -5.43 -11.20
N PHE A 20 -4.89 -6.17 -10.93
CA PHE A 20 -4.02 -6.68 -11.99
C PHE A 20 -4.72 -7.73 -12.87
N SER A 21 -5.66 -8.49 -12.33
CA SER A 21 -6.50 -9.39 -13.13
C SER A 21 -7.38 -8.63 -14.12
N ARG A 22 -7.99 -7.51 -13.70
CA ARG A 22 -8.78 -6.66 -14.61
C ARG A 22 -7.90 -6.02 -15.67
N TRP A 23 -6.68 -5.60 -15.33
CA TRP A 23 -5.71 -5.11 -16.31
C TRP A 23 -5.32 -6.18 -17.33
N ALA A 24 -5.07 -7.41 -16.89
CA ALA A 24 -4.79 -8.52 -17.79
C ALA A 24 -5.96 -8.77 -18.77
N ASP A 25 -7.19 -8.78 -18.25
CA ASP A 25 -8.40 -8.91 -19.07
C ASP A 25 -8.52 -7.73 -20.06
N ARG A 26 -8.24 -6.48 -19.64
CA ARG A 26 -8.29 -5.27 -20.48
C ARG A 26 -7.25 -5.27 -21.59
N LEU A 27 -6.09 -5.89 -21.34
CA LEU A 27 -4.98 -6.00 -22.28
C LEU A 27 -5.03 -7.25 -23.16
N ASP A 28 -6.01 -8.13 -22.93
CA ASP A 28 -6.21 -9.42 -23.62
C ASP A 28 -5.01 -10.37 -23.45
N VAL A 29 -4.55 -10.51 -22.20
CA VAL A 29 -3.50 -11.47 -21.82
C VAL A 29 -3.93 -12.33 -20.62
N PRO A 30 -3.42 -13.57 -20.48
CA PRO A 30 -3.75 -14.40 -19.33
C PRO A 30 -3.36 -13.72 -18.01
N ARG A 31 -4.26 -13.74 -17.02
CA ARG A 31 -4.03 -13.14 -15.68
C ARG A 31 -2.73 -13.58 -15.03
N GLY A 32 -2.45 -14.89 -15.07
CA GLY A 32 -1.20 -15.44 -14.54
C GLY A 32 0.06 -14.94 -15.26
N THR A 33 -0.03 -14.65 -16.56
CA THR A 33 1.08 -14.05 -17.31
C THR A 33 1.33 -12.63 -16.84
N PHE A 34 0.28 -11.81 -16.72
CA PHE A 34 0.43 -10.42 -16.31
C PHE A 34 0.95 -10.30 -14.87
N LEU A 35 0.36 -11.04 -13.93
CA LEU A 35 0.84 -11.12 -12.55
C LEU A 35 2.29 -11.62 -12.47
N GLY A 36 2.68 -12.57 -13.33
CA GLY A 36 4.07 -13.03 -13.44
C GLY A 36 5.02 -11.93 -13.90
N LEU A 37 4.60 -11.06 -14.82
CA LEU A 37 5.39 -9.90 -15.26
C LEU A 37 5.51 -8.84 -14.17
N VAL A 38 4.43 -8.57 -13.42
CA VAL A 38 4.46 -7.68 -12.24
C VAL A 38 5.46 -8.22 -11.21
N GLY A 39 5.41 -9.51 -10.90
CA GLY A 39 6.37 -10.16 -10.00
C GLY A 39 7.81 -10.12 -10.53
N ALA A 40 8.02 -10.22 -11.84
CA ALA A 40 9.33 -10.08 -12.45
C ALA A 40 9.88 -8.64 -12.34
N CYS A 41 9.01 -7.62 -12.49
CA CYS A 41 9.40 -6.23 -12.24
C CYS A 41 9.83 -6.02 -10.79
N ALA A 42 9.07 -6.53 -9.83
CA ALA A 42 9.42 -6.46 -8.40
C ALA A 42 10.76 -7.15 -8.10
N ALA A 43 10.98 -8.35 -8.65
CA ALA A 43 12.22 -9.12 -8.45
C ALA A 43 13.47 -8.41 -9.02
N ALA A 44 13.29 -7.64 -10.11
CA ALA A 44 14.37 -7.01 -10.84
C ALA A 44 14.54 -5.51 -10.54
N ASP A 45 13.83 -4.97 -9.52
CA ASP A 45 13.79 -3.54 -9.21
C ASP A 45 13.40 -2.65 -10.40
N ARG A 46 12.50 -3.17 -11.26
CA ARG A 46 12.03 -2.46 -12.45
C ARG A 46 10.69 -1.78 -12.15
N PRO A 47 10.43 -0.60 -12.72
CA PRO A 47 9.14 0.07 -12.56
C PRO A 47 7.97 -0.82 -13.00
N LEU A 48 6.87 -0.81 -12.24
CA LEU A 48 5.65 -1.58 -12.55
C LEU A 48 5.12 -1.29 -13.96
N VAL A 49 5.21 -0.03 -14.43
CA VAL A 49 4.79 0.37 -15.78
C VAL A 49 5.45 -0.46 -16.88
N GLU A 50 6.61 -1.05 -16.62
CA GLU A 50 7.29 -1.87 -17.60
C GLU A 50 6.61 -3.22 -17.85
N ALA A 51 5.87 -3.77 -16.88
CA ALA A 51 5.04 -4.95 -17.12
C ALA A 51 3.98 -4.69 -18.20
N PHE A 52 3.45 -3.46 -18.25
CA PHE A 52 2.51 -3.02 -19.29
C PHE A 52 3.20 -2.88 -20.64
N GLU A 53 4.39 -2.27 -20.67
CA GLU A 53 5.19 -2.12 -21.90
C GLU A 53 5.58 -3.49 -22.51
N LEU A 54 5.91 -4.48 -21.67
CA LEU A 54 6.20 -5.84 -22.13
C LEU A 54 4.99 -6.53 -22.76
N VAL A 55 3.79 -6.28 -22.23
CA VAL A 55 2.54 -6.84 -22.75
C VAL A 55 2.13 -6.15 -24.05
N ARG A 56 2.24 -4.81 -24.09
CA ARG A 56 1.86 -4.00 -25.24
C ARG A 56 2.87 -2.85 -25.41
N PRO A 57 3.90 -3.04 -26.26
CA PRO A 57 4.90 -2.01 -26.50
C PRO A 57 4.30 -0.71 -27.04
N GLY A 58 4.74 0.43 -26.50
CA GLY A 58 4.24 1.76 -26.82
C GLY A 58 2.86 2.08 -26.24
N LEU A 59 2.39 1.32 -25.23
CA LEU A 59 1.14 1.62 -24.56
C LEU A 59 1.25 2.93 -23.76
N ASP A 60 0.46 3.92 -24.15
CA ASP A 60 0.19 5.08 -23.30
C ASP A 60 -0.79 4.66 -22.19
N LEU A 61 -0.26 4.29 -21.02
CA LEU A 61 -1.04 3.82 -19.89
C LEU A 61 -2.04 4.87 -19.40
N SER A 62 -1.66 6.15 -19.39
CA SER A 62 -2.54 7.24 -18.97
C SER A 62 -3.71 7.42 -19.93
N ALA A 63 -3.46 7.35 -21.24
CA ALA A 63 -4.52 7.40 -22.25
C ALA A 63 -5.43 6.16 -22.18
N GLU A 64 -4.86 4.98 -21.90
CA GLU A 64 -5.62 3.74 -21.70
C GLU A 64 -6.54 3.82 -20.48
N MET A 65 -6.04 4.31 -19.35
CA MET A 65 -6.82 4.54 -18.14
C MET A 65 -7.96 5.53 -18.39
N ALA A 66 -7.68 6.65 -19.06
CA ALA A 66 -8.70 7.64 -19.40
C ALA A 66 -9.79 7.07 -20.33
N ARG A 67 -9.39 6.24 -21.31
CA ARG A 67 -10.34 5.56 -22.19
C ARG A 67 -11.19 4.55 -21.42
N TRP A 68 -10.57 3.75 -20.55
CA TRP A 68 -11.29 2.77 -19.75
C TRP A 68 -12.28 3.44 -18.79
N ALA A 69 -11.90 4.55 -18.17
CA ALA A 69 -12.79 5.36 -17.34
C ALA A 69 -14.00 5.94 -18.12
N ALA A 70 -13.85 6.23 -19.41
CA ALA A 70 -14.97 6.67 -20.26
C ALA A 70 -15.88 5.50 -20.69
N GLU A 71 -15.31 4.33 -20.96
CA GLU A 71 -16.03 3.12 -21.38
C GLU A 71 -16.88 2.52 -20.24
N ASP A 72 -16.33 2.50 -19.03
CA ASP A 72 -16.96 1.96 -17.84
C ASP A 72 -16.80 3.00 -16.72
N PRO A 73 -17.68 4.00 -16.57
CA PRO A 73 -17.50 5.08 -15.59
C PRO A 73 -17.78 4.65 -14.14
N THR A 74 -18.49 3.54 -13.92
CA THR A 74 -18.94 3.11 -12.60
C THR A 74 -18.26 1.85 -12.09
N GLY A 75 -17.57 1.10 -12.96
CA GLY A 75 -16.86 -0.10 -12.55
C GLY A 75 -15.58 0.21 -11.77
N LEU A 76 -14.92 -0.85 -11.32
CA LEU A 76 -13.70 -0.73 -10.54
C LEU A 76 -12.50 -0.37 -11.41
N ARG A 77 -12.35 -0.97 -12.60
CA ARG A 77 -11.20 -0.73 -13.50
C ARG A 77 -9.87 -0.89 -12.75
N GLU A 78 -9.10 0.19 -12.58
CA GLU A 78 -7.87 0.28 -11.79
C GLU A 78 -8.07 0.53 -10.28
N ASN A 79 -9.32 0.78 -9.85
CA ASN A 79 -9.71 1.05 -8.46
C ASN A 79 -10.05 -0.26 -7.71
N PHE A 80 -10.38 -0.17 -6.42
CA PHE A 80 -10.65 -1.29 -5.52
C PHE A 80 -11.89 -1.05 -4.63
N ASP A 81 -12.41 -2.11 -4.02
CA ASP A 81 -13.50 -2.07 -3.04
C ASP A 81 -13.23 -2.93 -1.79
N ALA A 82 -14.23 -3.05 -0.92
CA ALA A 82 -14.10 -3.80 0.34
C ALA A 82 -13.81 -5.30 0.13
N ASP A 83 -14.15 -5.86 -1.04
CA ASP A 83 -13.87 -7.26 -1.37
C ASP A 83 -12.39 -7.48 -1.74
N ASP A 84 -11.64 -6.39 -1.94
CA ASP A 84 -10.18 -6.42 -2.14
C ASP A 84 -9.41 -6.33 -0.81
N LEU A 85 -10.07 -6.22 0.35
CA LEU A 85 -9.37 -6.20 1.64
C LEU A 85 -8.80 -7.59 1.98
N TYR A 86 -7.57 -7.62 2.48
CA TYR A 86 -7.06 -8.82 3.16
C TYR A 86 -7.93 -9.16 4.39
N ASP A 87 -8.19 -10.44 4.62
CA ASP A 87 -9.12 -10.93 5.66
C ASP A 87 -8.80 -10.43 7.09
N ASP A 88 -7.51 -10.22 7.38
CA ASP A 88 -7.04 -9.81 8.70
C ASP A 88 -7.09 -8.29 8.94
N VAL A 89 -7.41 -7.48 7.92
CA VAL A 89 -7.37 -6.01 8.01
C VAL A 89 -8.33 -5.48 9.07
N ARG A 90 -9.63 -5.78 8.94
CA ARG A 90 -10.63 -5.24 9.88
C ARG A 90 -10.40 -5.73 11.32
N PRO A 91 -10.13 -7.02 11.56
CA PRO A 91 -9.79 -7.50 12.90
C PRO A 91 -8.54 -6.82 13.48
N ALA A 92 -7.46 -6.68 12.70
CA ALA A 92 -6.20 -6.11 13.18
C ALA A 92 -6.34 -4.62 13.50
N LEU A 93 -6.97 -3.84 12.62
CA LEU A 93 -7.19 -2.40 12.84
C LEU A 93 -8.07 -2.17 14.10
N SER A 94 -9.11 -3.00 14.30
CA SER A 94 -9.93 -2.94 15.52
C SER A 94 -9.11 -3.24 16.77
N ALA A 95 -8.30 -4.30 16.74
CA ALA A 95 -7.49 -4.72 17.87
C ALA A 95 -6.42 -3.67 18.25
N LEU A 96 -5.85 -2.97 17.27
CA LEU A 96 -4.92 -1.86 17.52
C LEU A 96 -5.60 -0.69 18.21
N ARG A 97 -6.83 -0.34 17.80
CA ARG A 97 -7.63 0.69 18.46
C ARG A 97 -8.04 0.29 19.88
N ASP A 98 -8.44 -0.96 20.07
CA ASP A 98 -8.75 -1.50 21.40
C ASP A 98 -7.52 -1.50 22.33
N ALA A 99 -6.32 -1.62 21.77
CA ALA A 99 -5.05 -1.44 22.49
C ALA A 99 -4.68 0.02 22.78
N GLY A 100 -5.53 0.98 22.38
CA GLY A 100 -5.35 2.41 22.63
C GLY A 100 -4.39 3.12 21.65
N LEU A 101 -4.07 2.49 20.52
CA LEU A 101 -3.26 3.09 19.46
C LEU A 101 -4.17 3.86 18.50
N ALA A 102 -3.71 5.04 18.08
CA ALA A 102 -4.33 5.72 16.94
C ALA A 102 -4.01 4.94 15.65
N VAL A 103 -5.01 4.75 14.79
CA VAL A 103 -4.89 3.99 13.55
C VAL A 103 -5.18 4.89 12.37
N VAL A 104 -4.22 5.01 11.46
CA VAL A 104 -4.26 5.95 10.34
C VAL A 104 -3.94 5.22 9.04
N VAL A 105 -4.59 5.63 7.95
CA VAL A 105 -4.25 5.18 6.58
C VAL A 105 -3.65 6.37 5.84
N ALA A 106 -2.44 6.21 5.32
CA ALA A 106 -1.76 7.21 4.52
C ALA A 106 -0.81 6.56 3.51
N GLY A 107 -1.07 6.73 2.21
CA GLY A 107 -0.31 6.08 1.14
C GLY A 107 -0.33 6.83 -0.19
N ASN A 108 0.51 6.38 -1.12
CA ASN A 108 0.52 6.89 -2.50
C ASN A 108 -0.71 6.34 -3.21
N GLN A 109 -1.70 7.18 -3.49
CA GLN A 109 -2.97 6.74 -4.08
C GLN A 109 -3.57 7.85 -4.96
N PRO A 110 -4.24 7.48 -6.08
CA PRO A 110 -4.89 8.47 -6.93
C PRO A 110 -6.12 9.06 -6.23
N PRO A 111 -6.65 10.21 -6.72
CA PRO A 111 -7.76 10.93 -6.06
C PRO A 111 -8.97 10.06 -5.72
N GLN A 112 -9.32 9.10 -6.58
CA GLN A 112 -10.48 8.23 -6.43
C GLN A 112 -10.37 7.19 -5.30
N ALA A 113 -9.15 6.82 -4.89
CA ALA A 113 -8.94 5.78 -3.88
C ALA A 113 -9.41 6.22 -2.49
N ARG A 114 -9.37 7.52 -2.19
CA ARG A 114 -9.87 8.04 -0.91
C ARG A 114 -11.35 7.73 -0.71
N ALA A 115 -12.18 8.04 -1.70
CA ALA A 115 -13.63 7.81 -1.61
C ALA A 115 -13.94 6.31 -1.46
N ALA A 116 -13.16 5.45 -2.13
CA ALA A 116 -13.27 4.00 -1.98
C ALA A 116 -12.93 3.55 -0.55
N LEU A 117 -11.81 4.01 0.02
CA LEU A 117 -11.41 3.69 1.40
C LEU A 117 -12.41 4.21 2.44
N GLU A 118 -12.95 5.42 2.26
CA GLU A 118 -13.99 5.97 3.14
C GLU A 118 -15.28 5.13 3.07
N ALA A 119 -15.66 4.65 1.88
CA ALA A 119 -16.83 3.79 1.70
C ALA A 119 -16.70 2.41 2.36
N MET A 120 -15.49 1.96 2.68
CA MET A 120 -15.26 0.68 3.36
C MET A 120 -15.57 0.72 4.86
N ASP A 121 -15.75 1.89 5.47
CA ASP A 121 -16.00 2.05 6.91
C ASP A 121 -14.98 1.24 7.77
N LEU A 122 -13.69 1.46 7.48
CA LEU A 122 -12.61 0.81 8.22
C LEU A 122 -12.50 1.39 9.64
N PRO A 123 -12.13 0.60 10.65
CA PRO A 123 -11.95 1.07 12.02
C PRO A 123 -10.63 1.83 12.13
N VAL A 124 -10.60 3.05 11.61
CA VAL A 124 -9.44 3.95 11.56
C VAL A 124 -9.86 5.35 12.00
N ASP A 125 -8.92 6.12 12.52
CA ASP A 125 -9.16 7.48 13.02
C ASP A 125 -8.99 8.54 11.92
N ALA A 126 -8.20 8.24 10.88
CA ALA A 126 -8.04 9.10 9.71
C ALA A 126 -7.59 8.33 8.45
N ILE A 127 -7.99 8.85 7.29
CA ILE A 127 -7.54 8.39 5.96
C ILE A 127 -7.06 9.63 5.18
N ARG A 128 -5.85 9.57 4.61
CA ARG A 128 -5.32 10.59 3.69
C ARG A 128 -4.58 9.93 2.53
N THR A 129 -4.52 10.61 1.38
CA THR A 129 -3.73 10.17 0.24
C THR A 129 -2.64 11.19 -0.10
N SER A 130 -1.57 10.74 -0.75
CA SER A 130 -0.47 11.61 -1.22
C SER A 130 -0.97 12.76 -2.11
N ASP A 131 -2.00 12.51 -2.92
CA ASP A 131 -2.60 13.49 -3.83
C ASP A 131 -3.12 14.73 -3.08
N GLU A 132 -3.77 14.54 -1.92
CA GLU A 132 -4.26 15.66 -1.09
C GLU A 132 -3.13 16.53 -0.53
N TRP A 133 -1.94 15.94 -0.33
CA TRP A 133 -0.80 16.62 0.27
C TRP A 133 0.16 17.22 -0.77
N GLY A 134 0.07 16.81 -2.03
CA GLY A 134 1.02 17.18 -3.08
C GLY A 134 2.45 16.65 -2.84
N VAL A 135 2.59 15.65 -1.95
CA VAL A 135 3.85 14.96 -1.66
C VAL A 135 3.60 13.47 -1.63
N GLU A 136 4.56 12.68 -2.13
CA GLU A 136 4.46 11.23 -2.24
C GLU A 136 5.68 10.55 -1.63
N LYS A 137 5.49 9.30 -1.18
CA LYS A 137 6.59 8.41 -0.83
C LYS A 137 7.48 8.18 -2.07
N PRO A 138 8.81 8.09 -1.90
CA PRO A 138 9.54 8.00 -0.64
C PRO A 138 10.03 9.37 -0.09
N ALA A 139 9.45 10.50 -0.53
CA ALA A 139 9.97 11.80 -0.11
C ALA A 139 9.83 12.01 1.41
N PRO A 140 10.87 12.53 2.11
CA PRO A 140 10.81 12.78 3.55
C PRO A 140 9.60 13.63 3.99
N ALA A 141 9.23 14.61 3.16
CA ALA A 141 8.07 15.48 3.39
C ALA A 141 6.74 14.71 3.51
N PHE A 142 6.61 13.53 2.88
CA PHE A 142 5.44 12.67 3.09
C PHE A 142 5.37 12.16 4.53
N PHE A 143 6.49 11.72 5.09
CA PHE A 143 6.55 11.19 6.46
C PHE A 143 6.40 12.32 7.50
N ASP A 144 6.84 13.54 7.19
CA ASP A 144 6.53 14.71 8.00
C ASP A 144 5.00 14.94 8.07
N ARG A 145 4.29 14.85 6.94
CA ARG A 145 2.82 14.95 6.91
C ARG A 145 2.13 13.81 7.66
N VAL A 146 2.68 12.60 7.59
CA VAL A 146 2.19 11.47 8.39
C VAL A 146 2.30 11.75 9.88
N ALA A 147 3.43 12.30 10.35
CA ALA A 147 3.60 12.66 11.76
C ALA A 147 2.63 13.77 12.20
N GLU A 148 2.44 14.80 11.36
CA GLU A 148 1.44 15.84 11.58
C GLU A 148 0.02 15.27 11.68
N LEU A 149 -0.36 14.37 10.77
CA LEU A 149 -1.68 13.74 10.74
C LEU A 149 -1.92 12.87 11.97
N ALA A 150 -0.94 12.07 12.36
CA ALA A 150 -1.02 11.21 13.53
C ALA A 150 -1.01 11.99 14.86
N GLY A 151 -0.55 13.25 14.86
CA GLY A 151 -0.46 14.08 16.06
C GLY A 151 0.58 13.59 17.07
N HIS A 152 1.60 12.86 16.61
CA HIS A 152 2.63 12.24 17.43
C HIS A 152 4.03 12.49 16.87
N ALA A 153 5.04 12.41 17.74
CA ALA A 153 6.44 12.43 17.29
C ALA A 153 6.71 11.18 16.43
N ALA A 154 7.56 11.32 15.40
CA ALA A 154 7.89 10.20 14.52
C ALA A 154 8.32 8.94 15.28
N SER A 155 9.12 9.08 16.35
CA SER A 155 9.56 7.97 17.20
C SER A 155 8.46 7.22 17.96
N ASP A 156 7.25 7.78 18.01
CA ASP A 156 6.07 7.15 18.60
C ASP A 156 5.10 6.61 17.52
N ILE A 157 5.49 6.63 16.25
CA ILE A 157 4.67 6.16 15.13
C ILE A 157 5.31 4.89 14.55
N ALA A 158 4.49 3.87 14.30
CA ALA A 158 4.86 2.76 13.44
C ALA A 158 4.27 2.98 12.04
N TYR A 159 5.09 2.80 11.00
CA TYR A 159 4.63 2.83 9.61
C TYR A 159 4.70 1.41 9.03
N VAL A 160 3.57 0.93 8.50
CA VAL A 160 3.39 -0.42 7.97
C VAL A 160 3.19 -0.32 6.45
N GLY A 161 4.03 -1.02 5.69
CA GLY A 161 3.94 -1.11 4.22
C GLY A 161 4.52 -2.42 3.68
N ASP A 162 4.33 -2.70 2.39
CA ASP A 162 4.88 -3.89 1.74
C ASP A 162 6.19 -3.61 0.98
N ARG A 163 6.54 -2.32 0.78
CA ARG A 163 7.77 -1.95 0.07
C ARG A 163 8.84 -1.39 0.98
N LEU A 164 9.95 -2.13 1.11
CA LEU A 164 11.14 -1.61 1.81
C LEU A 164 11.67 -0.27 1.27
N ASP A 165 11.77 -0.13 -0.04
CA ASP A 165 12.37 1.04 -0.71
C ASP A 165 11.49 2.29 -0.67
N ASN A 166 10.17 2.10 -0.67
CA ASN A 166 9.19 3.17 -0.79
C ASN A 166 8.55 3.56 0.54
N ASP A 167 8.24 2.57 1.38
CA ASP A 167 7.44 2.75 2.58
C ASP A 167 8.28 2.66 3.84
N VAL A 168 8.98 1.53 3.99
CA VAL A 168 9.47 1.08 5.29
C VAL A 168 10.82 1.72 5.64
N LEU A 169 11.80 1.69 4.75
CA LEU A 169 13.10 2.34 5.01
C LEU A 169 12.98 3.87 5.05
N PRO A 170 12.23 4.54 4.15
CA PRO A 170 12.02 5.98 4.25
C PRO A 170 11.30 6.40 5.55
N ALA A 171 10.36 5.59 6.05
CA ALA A 171 9.77 5.80 7.38
C ALA A 171 10.80 5.67 8.50
N ALA A 172 11.71 4.68 8.41
CA ALA A 172 12.80 4.51 9.36
C ALA A 172 13.72 5.73 9.38
N ASP A 173 14.07 6.25 8.20
CA ASP A 173 14.93 7.42 8.03
C ASP A 173 14.26 8.70 8.56
N ALA A 174 12.93 8.76 8.54
CA ALA A 174 12.12 9.81 9.18
C ALA A 174 11.98 9.62 10.71
N GLY A 175 12.55 8.56 11.28
CA GLY A 175 12.54 8.28 12.72
C GLY A 175 11.31 7.51 13.21
N MET A 176 10.48 6.98 12.30
CA MET A 176 9.36 6.10 12.65
C MET A 176 9.82 4.67 12.88
N ARG A 177 9.01 3.87 13.57
CA ARG A 177 9.23 2.42 13.69
C ARG A 177 8.83 1.74 12.37
N PRO A 178 9.78 1.16 11.63
CA PRO A 178 9.51 0.60 10.32
C PRO A 178 8.99 -0.84 10.42
N VAL A 179 7.86 -1.13 9.79
CA VAL A 179 7.27 -2.48 9.73
C VAL A 179 7.00 -2.87 8.28
N LEU A 180 7.65 -3.94 7.84
CA LEU A 180 7.40 -4.58 6.56
C LEU A 180 6.38 -5.72 6.73
N VAL A 181 5.27 -5.66 5.98
CA VAL A 181 4.35 -6.80 5.87
C VAL A 181 4.67 -7.60 4.61
N ARG A 182 4.75 -8.93 4.72
CA ARG A 182 5.05 -9.84 3.59
C ARG A 182 3.79 -10.09 2.76
N ARG A 183 3.46 -9.14 1.89
CA ARG A 183 2.33 -9.18 0.96
C ARG A 183 2.73 -8.75 -0.44
N GLY A 184 1.94 -9.15 -1.42
CA GLY A 184 2.19 -8.84 -2.81
C GLY A 184 3.57 -9.31 -3.33
N PRO A 185 3.89 -9.01 -4.59
CA PRO A 185 5.19 -9.40 -5.15
C PRO A 185 6.36 -8.65 -4.48
N TRP A 186 6.18 -7.39 -4.06
CA TRP A 186 7.24 -6.62 -3.43
C TRP A 186 7.53 -7.09 -2.00
N GLY A 187 6.53 -7.24 -1.13
CA GLY A 187 6.75 -7.63 0.26
C GLY A 187 7.50 -8.95 0.42
N TYR A 188 7.19 -9.96 -0.42
CA TYR A 188 7.94 -11.22 -0.42
C TYR A 188 9.39 -11.06 -0.88
N TRP A 189 9.67 -10.34 -1.98
CA TRP A 189 11.05 -10.13 -2.43
C TRP A 189 11.83 -9.25 -1.47
N HIS A 190 11.22 -8.18 -0.99
CA HIS A 190 11.86 -7.18 -0.14
C HIS A 190 12.21 -7.77 1.22
N ALA A 191 11.40 -8.67 1.77
CA ALA A 191 11.74 -9.40 2.99
C ALA A 191 12.99 -10.28 2.89
N THR A 192 13.46 -10.60 1.67
CA THR A 192 14.71 -11.37 1.46
C THR A 192 15.95 -10.48 1.33
N ARG A 193 15.79 -9.15 1.26
CA ARG A 193 16.91 -8.22 1.11
C ARG A 193 17.68 -8.07 2.42
N PRO A 194 19.02 -7.82 2.37
CA PRO A 194 19.81 -7.57 3.58
C PRO A 194 19.26 -6.43 4.45
N GLU A 195 18.68 -5.40 3.84
CA GLU A 195 18.08 -4.24 4.51
C GLU A 195 16.87 -4.61 5.37
N ALA A 196 16.19 -5.73 5.10
CA ALA A 196 15.08 -6.22 5.90
C ALA A 196 15.51 -6.53 7.36
N ALA A 197 16.80 -6.79 7.60
CA ALA A 197 17.32 -6.98 8.96
C ALA A 197 17.25 -5.72 9.84
N ARG A 198 16.96 -4.55 9.27
CA ARG A 198 16.84 -3.26 9.98
C ARG A 198 15.41 -2.93 10.42
N VAL A 199 14.43 -3.75 10.05
CA VAL A 199 13.00 -3.44 10.22
C VAL A 199 12.29 -4.62 10.87
N ASP A 200 11.12 -4.37 11.46
CA ASP A 200 10.26 -5.47 11.88
C ASP A 200 9.59 -6.08 10.64
N VAL A 201 9.58 -7.41 10.51
CA VAL A 201 8.93 -8.11 9.39
C VAL A 201 7.80 -8.97 9.95
N VAL A 202 6.59 -8.83 9.40
CA VAL A 202 5.40 -9.59 9.79
C VAL A 202 4.74 -10.25 8.57
N ASP A 203 4.02 -11.34 8.81
CA ASP A 203 3.21 -12.03 7.80
C ASP A 203 1.76 -11.54 7.76
N SER A 204 1.29 -11.04 8.90
CA SER A 204 -0.10 -10.63 9.08
C SER A 204 -0.18 -9.37 9.95
N LEU A 205 -1.21 -8.56 9.68
CA LEU A 205 -1.51 -7.39 10.52
C LEU A 205 -1.94 -7.82 11.93
N ALA A 206 -2.38 -9.06 12.11
CA ALA A 206 -2.73 -9.62 13.43
C ALA A 206 -1.52 -9.67 14.39
N GLU A 207 -0.29 -9.67 13.87
CA GLU A 207 0.93 -9.68 14.67
C GLU A 207 1.25 -8.31 15.29
N LEU A 208 0.67 -7.23 14.74
CA LEU A 208 1.04 -5.86 15.07
C LEU A 208 0.74 -5.48 16.51
N VAL A 209 -0.40 -5.90 17.07
CA VAL A 209 -0.73 -5.61 18.48
C VAL A 209 0.39 -6.16 19.37
N GLY A 210 0.71 -7.45 19.20
CA GLY A 210 1.76 -8.10 19.96
C GLY A 210 3.14 -7.50 19.73
N LEU A 211 3.42 -6.95 18.56
CA LEU A 211 4.71 -6.33 18.21
C LEU A 211 4.87 -4.90 18.79
N LEU A 212 3.80 -4.11 18.75
CA LEU A 212 3.84 -2.67 18.97
C LEU A 212 3.51 -2.25 20.41
N THR A 213 2.83 -3.10 21.18
CA THR A 213 2.47 -2.83 22.58
C THR A 213 3.46 -3.42 23.59
N ARG A 214 4.62 -3.90 23.15
CA ARG A 214 5.70 -4.39 24.02
C ARG A 214 6.55 -3.25 24.59
#